data_AF-A0A959LQM1-F1
#
_entry.id   AF-A0A959LQM1-F1
#
_cell.length_a   1.000
_cell.length_b   1.000
_cell.length_c   1.000
_cell.angle_alpha   90.00
_cell.angle_beta   90.00
_cell.angle_gamma   90.00
#
_symmetry.space_group_name_H-M   'P 1'
#
loop_
_entity.id
_entity.type
_entity.pdbx_description
1 polymer ?
#
loop_
_entity_poly.entity_id
_entity_poly.type
_entity_poly.pdbx_seq_one_letter_code
_entity_poly.pdbx_strand_id
1 'polypeptide(L)'
;MRYLFLLLAVCIGQVSLAQQGDKLITLDDLWKNNTFKIASVPGFNAMKDGLRFTKLEKKEKHQEINVYNLAKGDMLQTIFNSEEQKFNGEEIRISGYAFSEGETRLLLFTEHESVYRRSAKYIVYVYDIASKDLVRLSDDKVLHATFSPDAGKVAYVKDNNLYYKELATGKEVAVTIDGKWNHIINGNCDWVYE
;
A
#
# COMPACT_ATOMS: atom_id res chain seq x y z
N MET A 1 -12.80 22.34 -68.38
CA MET A 1 -13.69 21.33 -67.76
C MET A 1 -12.97 20.13 -67.14
N ARG A 2 -11.91 19.56 -67.75
CA ARG A 2 -11.23 18.36 -67.22
C ARG A 2 -10.55 18.53 -65.85
N TYR A 3 -10.01 19.72 -65.56
CA TYR A 3 -9.36 20.02 -64.27
C TYR A 3 -10.35 20.43 -63.17
N LEU A 4 -11.57 20.85 -63.52
CA LEU A 4 -12.60 21.25 -62.56
C LEU A 4 -13.18 20.04 -61.82
N PHE A 5 -13.37 18.92 -62.53
CA PHE A 5 -13.76 17.63 -61.93
C PHE A 5 -12.67 17.05 -61.02
N LEU A 6 -11.39 17.26 -61.37
CA LEU A 6 -10.27 16.78 -60.55
C LEU A 6 -10.13 17.60 -59.25
N LEU A 7 -10.31 18.92 -59.31
CA LEU A 7 -10.35 19.81 -58.14
C LEU A 7 -11.55 19.51 -57.23
N LEU A 8 -12.72 19.22 -57.80
CA LEU A 8 -13.91 18.86 -57.03
C LEU A 8 -13.72 17.54 -56.28
N ALA A 9 -13.10 16.54 -56.92
CA ALA A 9 -12.82 15.24 -56.30
C ALA A 9 -11.81 15.33 -55.13
N VAL A 10 -10.81 16.20 -55.25
CA VAL A 10 -9.83 16.46 -54.17
C VAL A 10 -10.50 17.15 -52.97
N CYS A 11 -11.39 18.12 -53.21
CA CYS A 11 -12.13 18.78 -52.12
C CYS A 11 -13.11 17.83 -51.40
N ILE A 12 -13.77 16.92 -52.10
CA ILE A 12 -14.71 15.95 -51.49
C ILE A 12 -13.95 14.91 -50.64
N GLY A 13 -12.75 14.49 -51.06
CA GLY A 13 -11.91 13.58 -50.28
C GLY A 13 -11.45 14.15 -48.94
N GLN A 14 -11.25 15.47 -48.85
CA GLN A 14 -10.86 16.14 -47.60
C GLN A 14 -12.01 16.25 -46.59
N VAL A 15 -13.26 16.32 -47.04
CA VAL A 15 -14.44 16.35 -46.15
C VAL A 15 -14.67 14.98 -45.48
N SER A 16 -14.41 13.88 -46.18
CA SER A 16 -14.58 12.53 -45.62
C SER A 16 -13.56 12.19 -44.52
N LEU A 17 -12.34 12.75 -44.59
CA LEU A 17 -11.34 12.61 -43.51
C LEU A 17 -11.65 13.51 -42.31
N ALA A 18 -12.45 14.57 -42.49
CA ALA A 18 -12.88 15.48 -41.42
C ALA A 18 -14.09 14.95 -40.62
N GLN A 19 -14.72 13.86 -41.05
CA GLN A 19 -15.84 13.21 -40.36
C GLN A 19 -15.41 11.99 -39.52
N GLN A 20 -14.19 11.97 -39.00
CA GLN A 20 -13.92 11.21 -37.78
C GLN A 20 -14.56 11.97 -36.62
N GLY A 21 -15.86 11.77 -36.42
CA GLY A 21 -16.57 12.31 -35.25
C GLY A 21 -15.86 11.88 -33.96
N ASP A 22 -16.01 12.69 -32.91
CA ASP A 22 -15.41 12.43 -31.61
C ASP A 22 -15.66 10.98 -31.19
N LYS A 23 -14.59 10.23 -30.90
CA LYS A 23 -14.70 8.85 -30.41
C LYS A 23 -15.61 8.85 -29.18
N LEU A 24 -16.79 8.23 -29.30
CA LEU A 24 -17.71 8.09 -28.19
C LEU A 24 -17.07 7.26 -27.08
N ILE A 25 -17.20 7.73 -25.84
CA ILE A 25 -16.74 7.00 -24.65
C ILE A 25 -17.61 5.74 -24.49
N THR A 26 -16.98 4.58 -24.49
CA THR A 26 -17.67 3.30 -24.31
C THR A 26 -17.64 2.84 -22.84
N LEU A 27 -18.50 1.87 -22.50
CA LEU A 27 -18.45 1.22 -21.20
C LEU A 27 -17.10 0.51 -20.96
N ASP A 28 -16.50 -0.03 -22.01
CA ASP A 28 -15.19 -0.69 -21.94
C ASP A 28 -14.06 0.32 -21.66
N ASP A 29 -14.17 1.55 -22.19
CA ASP A 29 -13.24 2.63 -21.85
C ASP A 29 -13.28 3.01 -20.36
N LEU A 30 -14.45 2.88 -19.72
CA LEU A 30 -14.63 3.15 -18.30
C LEU A 30 -14.15 2.00 -17.39
N TRP A 31 -14.41 0.74 -17.77
CA TRP A 31 -14.28 -0.40 -16.84
C TRP A 31 -13.25 -1.46 -17.22
N LYS A 32 -12.77 -1.51 -18.48
CA LYS A 32 -11.87 -2.59 -18.95
C LYS A 32 -10.53 -2.08 -19.46
N ASN A 33 -10.58 -1.05 -20.29
CA ASN A 33 -9.43 -0.63 -21.10
C ASN A 33 -8.44 0.24 -20.32
N ASN A 34 -8.78 0.66 -19.10
CA ASN A 34 -8.02 1.65 -18.33
C ASN A 34 -7.81 2.96 -19.11
N THR A 35 -8.71 3.31 -20.04
CA THR A 35 -8.58 4.45 -20.97
C THR A 35 -8.34 5.78 -20.25
N PHE A 36 -8.92 5.94 -19.06
CA PHE A 36 -8.80 7.16 -18.23
C PHE A 36 -7.87 6.99 -17.01
N LYS A 37 -7.03 5.96 -16.98
CA LYS A 37 -6.09 5.76 -15.88
C LYS A 37 -5.00 6.84 -15.94
N ILE A 38 -4.93 7.64 -14.88
CA ILE A 38 -3.92 8.69 -14.74
C ILE A 38 -2.54 8.06 -14.49
N ALA A 39 -1.52 8.60 -15.15
CA ALA A 39 -0.14 8.24 -14.86
C ALA A 39 0.20 8.64 -13.41
N SER A 40 0.67 7.69 -12.61
CA SER A 40 1.06 7.90 -11.22
C SER A 40 2.46 7.38 -11.00
N VAL A 41 3.15 7.97 -10.02
CA VAL A 41 4.42 7.43 -9.52
C VAL A 41 4.06 6.31 -8.55
N PRO A 42 4.52 5.06 -8.78
CA PRO A 42 4.34 3.98 -7.81
C PRO A 42 4.88 4.41 -6.45
N GLY A 43 4.10 4.17 -5.39
CA GLY A 43 4.44 4.59 -4.04
C GLY A 43 5.85 4.13 -3.64
N PHE A 44 6.67 5.06 -3.18
CA PHE A 44 7.95 4.79 -2.53
C PHE A 44 7.92 5.41 -1.13
N ASN A 45 8.65 4.80 -0.20
CA ASN A 45 8.84 5.36 1.12
C ASN A 45 10.26 5.94 1.20
N ALA A 46 10.37 7.25 1.37
CA ALA A 46 11.66 7.89 1.59
C ALA A 46 12.24 7.44 2.93
N MET A 47 13.53 7.12 2.95
CA MET A 47 14.25 6.82 4.18
C MET A 47 14.69 8.13 4.86
N LYS A 48 14.93 8.07 6.17
CA LYS A 48 15.23 9.25 7.00
C LYS A 48 16.54 9.95 6.66
N ASP A 49 17.48 9.24 6.04
CA ASP A 49 18.73 9.84 5.59
C ASP A 49 18.57 10.79 4.39
N GLY A 50 17.41 10.78 3.73
CA GLY A 50 17.12 11.59 2.54
C GLY A 50 17.89 11.18 1.28
N LEU A 51 18.63 10.07 1.32
CA LEU A 51 19.46 9.56 0.23
C LEU A 51 18.90 8.29 -0.40
N ARG A 52 18.00 7.60 0.31
CA ARG A 52 17.45 6.30 -0.10
C ARG A 52 15.92 6.31 -0.03
N PHE A 53 15.32 5.38 -0.78
CA PHE A 53 13.90 5.06 -0.65
C PHE A 53 13.69 3.56 -0.77
N THR A 54 12.53 3.10 -0.31
CA THR A 54 12.12 1.70 -0.43
C THR A 54 10.87 1.52 -1.26
N LYS A 55 10.78 0.37 -1.95
CA LYS A 55 9.60 -0.05 -2.71
C LYS A 55 9.21 -1.48 -2.35
N LEU A 56 7.91 -1.70 -2.19
CA LEU A 56 7.33 -3.03 -2.18
C LEU A 56 7.10 -3.47 -3.62
N GLU A 57 7.83 -4.50 -4.05
CA GLU A 57 7.73 -5.07 -5.38
C GLU A 57 7.11 -6.45 -5.32
N LYS A 58 6.27 -6.76 -6.31
CA LYS A 58 5.76 -8.11 -6.53
C LYS A 58 6.61 -8.75 -7.62
N LYS A 59 7.23 -9.88 -7.30
CA LYS A 59 7.84 -10.80 -8.27
C LYS A 59 6.80 -11.85 -8.66
N GLU A 60 7.16 -12.79 -9.54
CA GLU A 60 6.21 -13.80 -10.03
C GLU A 60 5.62 -14.68 -8.92
N LYS A 61 6.44 -15.03 -7.92
CA LYS A 61 6.06 -15.96 -6.84
C LYS A 61 6.01 -15.31 -5.46
N HIS A 62 6.81 -14.25 -5.24
CA HIS A 62 7.01 -13.65 -3.93
C HIS A 62 7.02 -12.12 -3.97
N GLN A 63 7.15 -11.50 -2.81
CA GLN A 63 7.22 -10.06 -2.61
C GLN A 63 8.52 -9.66 -1.93
N GLU A 64 9.06 -8.53 -2.34
CA GLU A 64 10.30 -7.98 -1.80
C GLU A 64 10.12 -6.53 -1.39
N ILE A 65 10.79 -6.14 -0.32
CA ILE A 65 11.00 -4.73 0.00
C ILE A 65 12.46 -4.40 -0.32
N ASN A 66 12.63 -3.56 -1.34
CA ASN A 66 13.93 -3.24 -1.93
C ASN A 66 14.29 -1.78 -1.63
N VAL A 67 15.55 -1.54 -1.29
CA VAL A 67 16.14 -0.22 -1.01
C VAL A 67 16.87 0.25 -2.26
N TYR A 68 16.66 1.52 -2.62
CA TYR A 68 17.24 2.14 -3.80
C TYR A 68 17.94 3.44 -3.43
N ASN A 69 18.91 3.83 -4.25
CA ASN A 69 19.50 5.16 -4.21
C ASN A 69 18.50 6.18 -4.80
N LEU A 70 18.20 7.25 -4.06
CA LEU A 70 17.22 8.26 -4.48
C LEU A 70 17.67 9.06 -5.71
N ALA A 71 18.97 9.36 -5.83
CA ALA A 71 19.49 10.18 -6.92
C ALA A 71 19.67 9.40 -8.23
N LYS A 72 20.12 8.14 -8.15
CA LYS A 72 20.43 7.32 -9.32
C LYS A 72 19.34 6.33 -9.70
N GLY A 73 18.52 5.90 -8.73
CA GLY A 73 17.52 4.85 -8.93
C GLY A 73 18.08 3.44 -8.89
N ASP A 74 19.39 3.26 -8.66
CA ASP A 74 20.02 1.94 -8.55
C ASP A 74 19.51 1.20 -7.31
N MET A 75 19.20 -0.08 -7.48
CA MET A 75 18.87 -0.98 -6.37
C MET A 75 20.12 -1.24 -5.52
N LEU A 76 20.01 -1.07 -4.21
CA LEU A 76 21.12 -1.23 -3.27
C LEU A 76 21.04 -2.57 -2.53
N GLN A 77 19.88 -2.93 -2.01
CA GLN A 77 19.69 -4.17 -1.24
C GLN A 77 18.21 -4.54 -1.08
N THR A 78 17.95 -5.80 -0.75
CA THR A 78 16.64 -6.30 -0.32
C THR A 78 16.61 -6.43 1.20
N ILE A 79 15.63 -5.82 1.87
CA ILE A 79 15.50 -5.86 3.34
C ILE A 79 14.44 -6.85 3.82
N PHE A 80 13.52 -7.26 2.95
CA PHE A 80 12.51 -8.28 3.23
C PHE A 80 12.21 -9.06 1.95
N ASN A 81 12.07 -10.38 2.07
CA ASN A 81 11.69 -11.29 0.99
C ASN A 81 10.70 -12.33 1.55
N SER A 82 9.46 -12.37 1.04
CA SER A 82 8.41 -13.28 1.53
C SER A 82 8.65 -14.76 1.19
N GLU A 83 9.56 -15.07 0.26
CA GLU A 83 9.97 -16.45 -0.02
C GLU A 83 10.84 -17.01 1.11
N GLU A 84 11.74 -16.20 1.67
CA GLU A 84 12.60 -16.58 2.80
C GLU A 84 11.86 -16.44 4.14
N GLN A 85 11.12 -15.34 4.30
CA GLN A 85 10.53 -14.94 5.57
C GLN A 85 9.06 -15.37 5.65
N LYS A 86 8.89 -16.66 5.96
CA LYS A 86 7.60 -17.31 6.11
C LYS A 86 7.17 -17.33 7.57
N PHE A 87 5.87 -17.21 7.82
CA PHE A 87 5.30 -17.40 9.14
C PHE A 87 4.69 -18.81 9.24
N ASN A 88 5.15 -19.63 10.18
CA ASN A 88 4.73 -21.03 10.32
C ASN A 88 4.84 -21.87 9.04
N GLY A 89 5.82 -21.56 8.18
CA GLY A 89 6.02 -22.24 6.90
C GLY A 89 5.15 -21.73 5.75
N GLU A 90 4.25 -20.78 6.02
CA GLU A 90 3.39 -20.14 5.02
C GLU A 90 3.95 -18.77 4.61
N GLU A 91 3.85 -18.47 3.32
CA GLU A 91 4.22 -17.17 2.79
C GLU A 91 3.21 -16.10 3.20
N ILE A 92 3.71 -14.94 3.64
CA ILE A 92 2.87 -13.80 3.98
C ILE A 92 2.75 -12.83 2.80
N ARG A 93 1.50 -12.56 2.38
CA ARG A 93 1.22 -11.59 1.33
C ARG A 93 0.99 -10.20 1.92
N ILE A 94 1.97 -9.31 1.72
CA ILE A 94 1.97 -7.96 2.27
C ILE A 94 1.29 -6.97 1.31
N SER A 95 0.44 -6.13 1.89
CA SER A 95 -0.26 -5.02 1.22
C SER A 95 0.47 -3.69 1.39
N GLY A 96 1.25 -3.56 2.47
CA GLY A 96 2.06 -2.40 2.78
C GLY A 96 2.97 -2.67 3.98
N TYR A 97 3.77 -1.67 4.35
CA TYR A 97 4.67 -1.75 5.49
C TYR A 97 4.93 -0.35 6.07
N ALA A 98 5.39 -0.32 7.32
CA ALA A 98 5.85 0.89 8.00
C ALA A 98 7.14 0.63 8.77
N PHE A 99 8.07 1.59 8.75
CA PHE A 99 9.30 1.52 9.53
C PHE A 99 9.06 1.94 10.98
N SER A 100 9.86 1.36 11.88
CA SER A 100 10.16 1.95 13.18
C SER A 100 10.97 3.24 13.03
N GLU A 101 11.00 4.06 14.08
CA GLU A 101 11.69 5.35 14.07
C GLU A 101 13.19 5.24 13.67
N GLY A 102 13.87 4.18 14.10
CA GLY A 102 15.27 3.92 13.76
C GLY A 102 15.49 3.14 12.45
N GLU A 103 14.43 2.84 11.69
CA GLU A 103 14.46 2.03 10.46
C GLU A 103 15.08 0.63 10.63
N THR A 104 15.04 0.06 11.84
CA THR A 104 15.59 -1.27 12.17
C THR A 104 14.56 -2.39 12.12
N ARG A 105 13.28 -2.03 12.24
CA ARG A 105 12.13 -2.93 12.22
C ARG A 105 11.04 -2.45 11.29
N LEU A 106 10.25 -3.40 10.79
CA LEU A 106 9.09 -3.19 9.93
C LEU A 106 7.81 -3.71 10.61
N LEU A 107 6.72 -2.96 10.47
CA LEU A 107 5.37 -3.52 10.49
C LEU A 107 5.02 -3.94 9.09
N LEU A 108 4.56 -5.17 8.92
CA LEU A 108 4.11 -5.74 7.65
C LEU A 108 2.60 -5.96 7.72
N PHE A 109 1.85 -5.27 6.85
CA PHE A 109 0.40 -5.28 6.87
C PHE A 109 -0.16 -6.30 5.87
N THR A 110 -0.91 -7.29 6.34
CA THR A 110 -1.50 -8.37 5.52
C THR A 110 -3.03 -8.42 5.72
N GLU A 111 -3.70 -9.20 4.87
CA GLU A 111 -5.15 -9.50 5.00
C GLU A 111 -6.04 -8.25 5.17
N HIS A 112 -5.75 -7.22 4.37
CA HIS A 112 -6.44 -5.92 4.36
C HIS A 112 -7.97 -6.07 4.38
N GLU A 113 -8.62 -5.42 5.33
CA GLU A 113 -10.08 -5.32 5.44
C GLU A 113 -10.49 -3.87 5.63
N SER A 114 -11.16 -3.29 4.62
CA SER A 114 -11.65 -1.92 4.70
C SER A 114 -12.72 -1.79 5.78
N VAL A 115 -12.66 -0.72 6.57
CA VAL A 115 -13.76 -0.32 7.47
C VAL A 115 -14.52 0.83 6.82
N TYR A 116 -13.85 1.96 6.58
CA TYR A 116 -14.39 3.11 5.84
C TYR A 116 -13.47 3.53 4.68
N ARG A 117 -13.18 4.82 4.52
CA ARG A 117 -12.42 5.35 3.38
C ARG A 117 -10.91 5.20 3.59
N ARG A 118 -10.44 5.39 4.82
CA ARG A 118 -9.03 5.44 5.22
C ARG A 118 -8.70 4.36 6.25
N SER A 119 -9.64 4.01 7.12
CA SER A 119 -9.47 2.96 8.11
C SER A 119 -9.54 1.57 7.48
N ALA A 120 -8.59 0.73 7.87
CA ALA A 120 -8.55 -0.67 7.49
C ALA A 120 -7.91 -1.50 8.60
N LYS A 121 -8.41 -2.72 8.77
CA LYS A 121 -7.88 -3.72 9.69
C LYS A 121 -6.91 -4.63 8.95
N TYR A 122 -5.88 -5.10 9.66
CA TYR A 122 -4.85 -5.97 9.10
C TYR A 122 -4.44 -7.05 10.10
N ILE A 123 -4.05 -8.23 9.60
CA ILE A 123 -3.10 -9.06 10.34
C ILE A 123 -1.73 -8.36 10.19
N VAL A 124 -1.03 -8.17 11.30
CA VAL A 124 0.23 -7.40 11.32
C VAL A 124 1.36 -8.29 11.81
N TYR A 125 2.47 -8.28 11.09
CA TYR A 125 3.71 -8.90 11.51
C TYR A 125 4.75 -7.84 11.85
N VAL A 126 5.52 -8.08 12.91
CA VAL A 126 6.70 -7.32 13.28
C VAL A 126 7.90 -8.08 12.75
N TYR A 127 8.69 -7.42 11.91
CA TYR A 127 9.89 -7.99 11.31
C TYR A 127 11.12 -7.19 11.74
N ASP A 128 12.13 -7.87 12.29
CA ASP A 128 13.42 -7.28 12.60
C ASP A 128 14.37 -7.46 11.41
N ILE A 129 14.91 -6.36 10.88
CA ILE A 129 15.72 -6.40 9.65
C ILE A 129 17.06 -7.08 9.89
N ALA A 130 17.63 -6.93 11.10
CA ALA A 130 18.96 -7.45 11.39
C ALA A 130 18.93 -8.95 11.69
N SER A 131 18.01 -9.39 12.57
CA SER A 131 17.88 -10.82 12.90
C SER A 131 17.06 -11.61 11.90
N LYS A 132 16.27 -10.93 11.05
CA LYS A 132 15.25 -11.50 10.17
C LYS A 132 14.10 -12.18 10.92
N ASP A 133 13.95 -11.93 12.23
CA ASP A 133 12.87 -12.50 13.02
C ASP A 133 11.53 -11.92 12.58
N LEU A 134 10.55 -12.80 12.39
CA LEU A 134 9.18 -12.46 11.98
C LEU A 134 8.19 -12.94 13.03
N VAL A 135 7.48 -12.02 13.67
CA VAL A 135 6.54 -12.31 14.76
C VAL A 135 5.18 -11.71 14.47
N ARG A 136 4.11 -12.47 14.69
CA ARG A 136 2.75 -11.94 14.60
C ARG A 136 2.44 -11.02 15.78
N LEU A 137 1.92 -9.82 15.49
CA LEU A 137 1.57 -8.82 16.50
C LEU A 137 0.39 -9.29 17.35
N SER A 138 -0.71 -9.65 16.70
CA SER A 138 -1.97 -10.11 17.29
C SER A 138 -2.55 -11.22 16.41
N ASP A 139 -3.29 -12.13 17.03
CA ASP A 139 -3.99 -13.21 16.33
C ASP A 139 -5.20 -12.68 15.54
N ASP A 140 -5.81 -11.60 16.05
CA ASP A 140 -6.89 -10.88 15.39
C ASP A 140 -6.35 -9.74 14.52
N LYS A 141 -7.17 -9.30 13.55
CA LYS A 141 -6.87 -8.09 12.79
C LYS A 141 -6.99 -6.84 13.65
N VAL A 142 -6.05 -5.91 13.47
CA VAL A 142 -5.94 -4.69 14.27
C VAL A 142 -5.92 -3.43 13.40
N LEU A 143 -6.25 -2.30 14.02
CA LEU A 143 -6.17 -0.95 13.46
C LEU A 143 -4.93 -0.23 13.99
N HIS A 144 -4.39 0.70 13.19
CA HIS A 144 -3.40 1.70 13.63
C HIS A 144 -2.16 1.14 14.33
N ALA A 145 -1.69 -0.03 13.92
CA ALA A 145 -0.46 -0.60 14.46
C ALA A 145 0.72 0.36 14.23
N THR A 146 1.36 0.79 15.32
CA THR A 146 2.40 1.83 15.32
C THR A 146 3.49 1.48 16.32
N PHE A 147 4.76 1.61 15.93
CA PHE A 147 5.88 1.44 16.84
C PHE A 147 5.97 2.56 17.87
N SER A 148 6.45 2.25 19.07
CA SER A 148 7.01 3.27 19.96
C SER A 148 8.30 3.87 19.36
N PRO A 149 8.71 5.09 19.76
CA PRO A 149 9.91 5.74 19.21
C PRO A 149 11.20 4.92 19.39
N ASP A 150 11.29 4.11 20.44
CA ASP A 150 12.42 3.22 20.71
C ASP A 150 12.30 1.85 20.01
N ALA A 151 11.24 1.63 19.23
CA ALA A 151 10.88 0.36 18.60
C ALA A 151 10.73 -0.84 19.57
N GLY A 152 10.61 -0.60 20.88
CA GLY A 152 10.47 -1.64 21.90
C GLY A 152 9.04 -2.15 22.08
N LYS A 153 8.05 -1.36 21.64
CA LYS A 153 6.62 -1.66 21.77
C LYS A 153 5.89 -1.37 20.46
N VAL A 154 4.73 -2.00 20.29
CA VAL A 154 3.79 -1.66 19.20
C VAL A 154 2.43 -1.42 19.82
N ALA A 155 1.89 -0.22 19.62
CA ALA A 155 0.51 0.13 19.98
C ALA A 155 -0.43 -0.20 18.81
N TYR A 156 -1.67 -0.58 19.10
CA TYR A 156 -2.70 -0.86 18.11
C TYR A 156 -4.09 -0.78 18.74
N VAL A 157 -5.12 -0.71 17.89
CA VAL A 157 -6.51 -0.71 18.30
C VAL A 157 -7.17 -2.02 17.89
N LYS A 158 -7.85 -2.66 18.84
CA LYS A 158 -8.65 -3.87 18.64
C LYS A 158 -9.95 -3.73 19.43
N ASP A 159 -11.08 -4.13 18.86
CA ASP A 159 -12.39 -4.07 19.54
C ASP A 159 -12.68 -2.72 20.23
N ASN A 160 -12.36 -1.63 19.54
CA ASN A 160 -12.47 -0.25 20.04
C ASN A 160 -11.66 0.08 21.31
N ASN A 161 -10.69 -0.76 21.66
CA ASN A 161 -9.77 -0.56 22.77
C ASN A 161 -8.34 -0.39 22.28
N LEU A 162 -7.58 0.41 23.03
CA LEU A 162 -6.17 0.63 22.77
C LEU A 162 -5.34 -0.42 23.52
N TYR A 163 -4.41 -1.04 22.81
CA TYR A 163 -3.47 -2.02 23.35
C TYR A 163 -2.04 -1.59 23.00
N TYR A 164 -1.07 -2.11 23.75
CA TYR A 164 0.29 -2.22 23.26
C TYR A 164 0.87 -3.59 23.58
N LYS A 165 1.79 -4.04 22.73
CA LYS A 165 2.60 -5.25 22.95
C LYS A 165 4.05 -4.88 23.17
N GLU A 166 4.64 -5.38 24.24
CA GLU A 166 6.08 -5.34 24.47
C GLU A 166 6.76 -6.39 23.61
N LEU A 167 7.69 -5.99 22.73
CA LEU A 167 8.28 -6.91 21.76
C LEU A 167 9.31 -7.86 22.40
N ALA A 168 10.00 -7.42 23.45
CA ALA A 168 11.00 -8.24 24.14
C ALA A 168 10.38 -9.41 24.92
N THR A 169 9.20 -9.20 25.51
CA THR A 169 8.52 -10.19 26.37
C THR A 169 7.33 -10.86 25.68
N GLY A 170 6.84 -10.27 24.59
CA GLY A 170 5.59 -10.68 23.94
C GLY A 170 4.33 -10.28 24.72
N LYS A 171 4.47 -9.60 25.87
CA LYS A 171 3.35 -9.24 26.75
C LYS A 171 2.45 -8.20 26.08
N GLU A 172 1.17 -8.52 25.98
CA GLU A 172 0.11 -7.59 25.57
C GLU A 172 -0.48 -6.90 26.81
N VAL A 173 -0.72 -5.58 26.70
CA VAL A 173 -1.34 -4.77 27.75
C VAL A 173 -2.49 -3.97 27.14
N ALA A 174 -3.68 -4.12 27.74
CA ALA A 174 -4.81 -3.26 27.45
C ALA A 174 -4.62 -1.91 28.15
N VAL A 175 -4.65 -0.81 27.39
CA VAL A 175 -4.64 0.55 27.91
C VAL A 175 -6.05 0.99 28.27
N THR A 176 -7.03 0.57 27.48
CA THR A 176 -8.46 0.79 27.72
C THR A 176 -9.21 -0.55 27.67
N ILE A 177 -10.36 -0.62 28.34
CA ILE A 177 -11.18 -1.84 28.41
C ILE A 177 -12.69 -1.57 28.22
N ASP A 178 -13.08 -0.32 28.03
CA ASP A 178 -14.47 0.15 27.94
C ASP A 178 -14.96 0.34 26.49
N GLY A 179 -14.11 0.05 25.51
CA GLY A 179 -14.43 0.09 24.09
C GLY A 179 -15.70 -0.69 23.77
N LYS A 180 -16.58 -0.06 22.99
CA LYS A 180 -17.90 -0.62 22.65
C LYS A 180 -18.29 -0.24 21.23
N TRP A 181 -18.72 -1.24 20.47
CA TRP A 181 -19.15 -1.07 19.09
C TRP A 181 -20.26 0.00 18.98
N ASN A 182 -20.11 0.90 18.00
CA ASN A 182 -21.01 2.03 17.77
C ASN A 182 -21.27 2.91 19.01
N HIS A 183 -20.31 3.01 19.94
CA HIS A 183 -20.49 3.79 21.15
C HIS A 183 -19.20 4.44 21.67
N ILE A 184 -18.25 3.65 22.17
CA ILE A 184 -16.98 4.14 22.72
C ILE A 184 -15.86 3.62 21.84
N ILE A 185 -15.04 4.54 21.32
CA ILE A 185 -13.92 4.25 20.43
C ILE A 185 -12.65 4.84 21.05
N ASN A 186 -11.70 3.99 21.40
CA ASN A 186 -10.40 4.40 21.90
C ASN A 186 -9.33 4.22 20.81
N GLY A 187 -8.58 5.30 20.50
CA GLY A 187 -7.44 5.26 19.58
C GLY A 187 -7.77 5.22 18.09
N ASN A 188 -9.05 5.22 17.70
CA ASN A 188 -9.54 5.41 16.33
C ASN A 188 -10.58 6.55 16.32
N CYS A 189 -11.00 6.99 15.14
CA CYS A 189 -12.11 7.92 14.94
C CYS A 189 -13.42 7.18 14.60
N ASP A 190 -14.54 7.87 14.78
CA ASP A 190 -15.83 7.45 14.22
C ASP A 190 -15.91 7.82 12.73
N TRP A 191 -17.03 7.48 12.09
CA TRP A 191 -17.21 7.71 10.66
C TRP A 191 -17.16 9.20 10.25
N VAL A 192 -17.61 10.12 11.10
CA VAL A 192 -17.68 11.55 10.73
C VAL A 192 -16.34 12.26 10.92
N TYR A 193 -15.51 11.78 11.84
CA TYR A 193 -14.16 12.29 12.06
C TYR A 193 -13.12 11.74 11.07
N GLU A 194 -13.39 10.60 10.42
CA GLU A 194 -12.48 9.98 9.44
C GLU A 194 -12.46 10.68 8.06
#